data_AF-A0A9P4LAW2-F1
#
_entry.id   AF-A0A9P4LAW2-F1
#
_cell.length_a   1.000
_cell.length_b   1.000
_cell.length_c   1.000
_cell.angle_alpha   90.00
_cell.angle_beta   90.00
_cell.angle_gamma   90.00
#
_symmetry.space_group_name_H-M   'P 1'
#
loop_
_entity.id
_entity.type
_entity.pdbx_description
1 polymer ?
#
loop_
_entity_poly.entity_id
_entity_poly.type
_entity_poly.pdbx_seq_one_letter_code
_entity_poly.pdbx_strand_id
1 'polypeptide(L)'
;LKMTKPWANTPFELLPIPGTPGTQSCTNPGIMSVVIEMANVHNMLLRGLNSIYLQAPKITQPTDIADLMLYIKAWADTVHIHHSHEELVLFPRLEELAKEARVAEGLMDPNVDQHHLFEPKLAETAAYVQEIMDGKNHFDS
;
A
#
# COMPACT_ATOMS: atom_id res chain seq x y z
N LEU A 1 -0.79 3.16 34.26
CA LEU A 1 -1.67 3.00 33.07
C LEU A 1 -1.13 1.83 32.25
N LYS A 2 -1.92 0.77 32.01
CA LYS A 2 -1.52 -0.27 31.05
C LYS A 2 -1.43 0.40 29.68
N MET A 3 -0.22 0.59 29.16
CA MET A 3 -0.07 1.00 27.76
C MET A 3 -0.60 -0.15 26.90
N THR A 4 -1.72 0.08 26.23
CA THR A 4 -2.27 -0.85 25.26
C THR A 4 -1.27 -0.94 24.10
N LYS A 5 -0.81 -2.15 23.78
CA LYS A 5 -0.01 -2.35 22.57
C LYS A 5 -0.94 -2.11 21.37
N PRO A 6 -0.75 -1.05 20.56
CA PRO A 6 -1.63 -0.77 19.44
C PRO A 6 -1.54 -1.90 18.42
N TRP A 7 -2.70 -2.29 17.86
CA TRP A 7 -2.75 -3.18 16.71
C TRP A 7 -2.38 -2.41 15.44
N ALA A 8 -2.04 -3.10 14.35
CA ALA A 8 -1.62 -2.50 13.07
C ALA A 8 -2.78 -1.88 12.26
N ASN A 9 -3.71 -1.22 12.94
CA ASN A 9 -4.81 -0.45 12.35
C ASN A 9 -4.58 1.07 12.45
N THR A 10 -3.45 1.50 13.01
CA THR A 10 -3.04 2.91 13.16
C THR A 10 -1.52 3.03 12.92
N PRO A 11 -1.00 4.21 12.54
CA PRO A 11 -1.71 5.50 12.41
C PRO A 11 -2.55 5.66 11.14
N PHE A 12 -2.33 4.83 10.12
CA PHE A 12 -3.07 4.92 8.86
C PHE A 12 -4.34 4.07 8.94
N GLU A 13 -5.50 4.72 8.82
CA GLU A 13 -6.79 4.06 8.93
C GLU A 13 -7.00 3.06 7.78
N LEU A 14 -7.66 1.94 8.09
CA LEU A 14 -8.02 0.94 7.10
C LEU A 14 -9.25 1.38 6.31
N LEU A 15 -9.27 1.02 5.03
CA LEU A 15 -10.38 1.28 4.14
C LEU A 15 -11.58 0.40 4.50
N PRO A 16 -12.81 0.95 4.49
CA PRO A 16 -14.00 0.13 4.54
C PRO A 16 -14.12 -0.70 3.26
N ILE A 17 -14.62 -1.95 3.38
CA ILE A 17 -14.78 -2.84 2.22
C ILE A 17 -16.08 -2.49 1.49
N PRO A 18 -16.05 -2.16 0.18
CA PRO A 18 -17.26 -1.90 -0.61
C PRO A 18 -18.26 -3.06 -0.55
N GLY A 19 -19.55 -2.74 -0.59
CA GLY A 19 -20.63 -3.73 -0.47
C GLY A 19 -20.93 -4.18 0.96
N THR A 20 -20.20 -3.70 1.97
CA THR A 20 -20.54 -3.89 3.39
C THR A 20 -21.50 -2.79 3.88
N PRO A 21 -22.24 -2.98 5.00
CA PRO A 21 -23.21 -2.00 5.48
C PRO A 21 -22.61 -0.60 5.66
N GLY A 22 -23.23 0.41 5.04
CA GLY A 22 -22.80 1.81 5.12
C GLY A 22 -21.72 2.23 4.11
N THR A 23 -21.34 1.34 3.19
CA THR A 23 -20.35 1.62 2.13
C THR A 23 -21.00 1.74 0.75
N GLN A 24 -20.24 2.26 -0.23
CA GLN A 24 -20.67 2.26 -1.62
C GLN A 24 -20.85 0.82 -2.15
N SER A 25 -21.81 0.65 -3.04
CA SER A 25 -22.12 -0.64 -3.66
C SER A 25 -22.61 -0.44 -5.09
N CYS A 26 -22.54 -1.49 -5.90
CA CYS A 26 -22.93 -1.54 -7.30
C CYS A 26 -23.65 -2.88 -7.57
N THR A 27 -24.61 -2.87 -8.50
CA THR A 27 -25.30 -4.10 -8.93
C THR A 27 -24.49 -4.92 -9.93
N ASN A 28 -23.44 -4.33 -10.53
CA ASN A 28 -22.56 -5.05 -11.46
C ASN A 28 -21.57 -5.92 -10.65
N PRO A 29 -21.66 -7.26 -10.76
CA PRO A 29 -20.81 -8.14 -9.96
C PRO A 29 -19.32 -8.07 -10.33
N GLY A 30 -19.00 -7.79 -11.59
CA GLY A 30 -17.61 -7.64 -12.04
C GLY A 30 -16.96 -6.40 -11.44
N ILE A 31 -17.65 -5.25 -11.49
CA ILE A 31 -17.18 -4.02 -10.83
C ILE A 31 -17.04 -4.25 -9.33
N MET A 32 -18.02 -4.90 -8.69
CA MET A 32 -17.95 -5.20 -7.26
C MET A 32 -16.75 -6.07 -6.89
N SER A 33 -16.43 -7.09 -7.68
CA SER A 33 -15.24 -7.92 -7.43
C SER A 33 -13.97 -7.08 -7.44
N VAL A 34 -13.78 -6.25 -8.47
CA VAL A 34 -12.59 -5.40 -8.61
C VAL A 34 -12.46 -4.44 -7.43
N VAL A 35 -13.52 -3.71 -7.05
CA VAL A 35 -13.42 -2.73 -5.95
C VAL A 35 -13.23 -3.38 -4.58
N ILE A 36 -13.77 -4.59 -4.36
CA ILE A 36 -13.55 -5.36 -3.14
C ILE A 36 -12.09 -5.84 -3.07
N GLU A 37 -11.56 -6.37 -4.17
CA GLU A 37 -10.16 -6.80 -4.27
C GLU A 37 -9.20 -5.63 -4.03
N MET A 38 -9.45 -4.46 -4.64
CA MET A 38 -8.66 -3.24 -4.40
C MET A 38 -8.68 -2.81 -2.93
N ALA A 39 -9.84 -2.80 -2.28
CA ALA A 39 -9.92 -2.48 -0.85
C ALA A 39 -9.17 -3.50 0.02
N ASN A 40 -9.20 -4.78 -0.34
CA ASN A 40 -8.48 -5.83 0.39
C ASN A 40 -6.96 -5.70 0.26
N VAL A 41 -6.44 -5.53 -0.95
CA VAL A 41 -4.99 -5.38 -1.17
C VAL A 41 -4.48 -4.10 -0.51
N HIS A 42 -5.19 -2.97 -0.64
CA HIS A 42 -4.80 -1.73 0.04
C HIS A 42 -4.84 -1.87 1.56
N ASN A 43 -5.81 -2.58 2.14
CA ASN A 43 -5.82 -2.87 3.57
C ASN A 43 -4.65 -3.76 4.03
N MET A 44 -4.21 -4.70 3.21
CA MET A 44 -3.00 -5.48 3.46
C MET A 44 -1.76 -4.57 3.45
N LEU A 45 -1.63 -3.68 2.46
CA LEU A 45 -0.52 -2.73 2.35
C LEU A 45 -0.50 -1.74 3.52
N LEU A 46 -1.66 -1.18 3.90
CA LEU A 46 -1.81 -0.27 5.04
C LEU A 46 -1.47 -0.95 6.37
N ARG A 47 -1.90 -2.21 6.56
CA ARG A 47 -1.50 -3.00 7.74
C ARG A 47 0.00 -3.23 7.78
N GLY A 48 0.61 -3.49 6.63
CA GLY A 48 2.06 -3.59 6.51
C GLY A 48 2.75 -2.32 6.98
N LEU A 49 2.36 -1.18 6.42
CA LEU A 49 2.91 0.12 6.78
C LEU A 49 2.71 0.47 8.26
N ASN A 50 1.50 0.26 8.79
CA ASN A 50 1.21 0.45 10.20
C ASN A 50 2.09 -0.42 11.09
N SER A 51 2.30 -1.68 10.72
CA SER A 51 3.15 -2.58 11.50
C SER A 51 4.61 -2.14 11.46
N ILE A 52 5.13 -1.70 10.31
CA ILE A 52 6.48 -1.11 10.19
C ILE A 52 6.60 0.10 11.12
N TYR A 53 5.66 1.04 11.02
CA TYR A 53 5.65 2.26 11.82
C TYR A 53 5.61 1.99 13.33
N LEU A 54 4.82 1.00 13.74
CA LEU A 54 4.66 0.66 15.17
C LEU A 54 5.82 -0.16 15.73
N GLN A 55 6.52 -0.96 14.92
CA GLN A 55 7.58 -1.85 15.38
C GLN A 55 8.97 -1.23 15.26
N ALA A 56 9.22 -0.39 14.24
CA ALA A 56 10.53 0.23 14.00
C ALA A 56 11.16 0.88 15.25
N PRO A 57 10.43 1.69 16.06
CA PRO A 57 11.03 2.32 17.25
C PRO A 57 11.30 1.37 18.44
N LYS A 58 10.91 0.10 18.34
CA LYS A 58 10.98 -0.88 19.44
C LYS A 58 12.09 -1.90 19.25
N ILE A 59 12.64 -2.01 18.05
CA ILE A 59 13.66 -3.00 17.73
C ILE A 59 15.05 -2.44 18.02
N THR A 60 15.87 -3.21 18.74
CA THR A 60 17.25 -2.81 19.09
C THR A 60 18.26 -3.90 18.81
N GLN A 61 17.81 -5.16 18.67
CA GLN A 61 18.69 -6.29 18.47
C GLN A 61 19.09 -6.39 16.99
N PRO A 62 20.37 -6.64 16.67
CA PRO A 62 20.82 -6.73 15.28
C PRO A 62 20.05 -7.72 14.41
N THR A 63 19.61 -8.85 14.99
CA THR A 63 18.78 -9.84 14.29
C THR A 63 17.40 -9.29 13.93
N ASP A 64 16.75 -8.61 14.87
CA ASP A 64 15.42 -8.04 14.67
C ASP A 64 15.46 -6.86 13.69
N ILE A 65 16.57 -6.11 13.67
CA ILE A 65 16.84 -5.08 12.65
C ILE A 65 16.93 -5.72 11.27
N ALA A 66 17.72 -6.79 11.11
CA ALA A 66 17.85 -7.47 9.83
C ALA A 66 16.50 -8.03 9.33
N ASP A 67 15.71 -8.64 10.22
CA ASP A 67 14.37 -9.14 9.91
C ASP A 67 13.41 -8.01 9.52
N LEU A 68 13.46 -6.87 10.23
CA LEU A 68 12.66 -5.70 9.87
C LEU A 68 13.07 -5.13 8.51
N MET A 69 14.37 -5.03 8.21
CA MET A 69 14.84 -4.55 6.91
C MET A 69 14.33 -5.42 5.76
N LEU A 70 14.43 -6.75 5.92
CA LEU A 70 13.86 -7.68 4.95
C LEU A 70 12.35 -7.48 4.79
N TYR A 71 11.64 -7.28 5.89
CA TYR A 71 10.20 -7.04 5.88
C TYR A 71 9.82 -5.73 5.17
N ILE A 72 10.50 -4.62 5.47
CA ILE A 72 10.26 -3.33 4.82
C ILE A 72 10.57 -3.43 3.32
N LYS A 73 11.66 -4.11 2.94
CA LYS A 73 12.00 -4.33 1.53
C LYS A 73 10.91 -5.09 0.80
N ALA A 74 10.44 -6.20 1.37
CA ALA A 74 9.37 -7.00 0.77
C ALA A 74 8.04 -6.21 0.67
N TRP A 75 7.71 -5.41 1.69
CA TRP A 75 6.55 -4.52 1.64
C TRP A 75 6.70 -3.47 0.53
N ALA A 76 7.85 -2.80 0.43
CA ALA A 76 8.09 -1.78 -0.59
C ALA A 76 8.04 -2.36 -2.00
N ASP A 77 8.64 -3.54 -2.23
CA ASP A 77 8.54 -4.25 -3.51
C ASP A 77 7.10 -4.60 -3.87
N THR A 78 6.30 -5.02 -2.87
CA THR A 78 4.89 -5.36 -3.08
C THR A 78 4.08 -4.13 -3.49
N VAL A 79 4.30 -2.97 -2.83
CA VAL A 79 3.64 -1.71 -3.20
C VAL A 79 4.05 -1.30 -4.62
N HIS A 80 5.35 -1.34 -4.94
CA HIS A 80 5.85 -0.97 -6.26
C HIS A 80 5.26 -1.85 -7.37
N ILE A 81 5.22 -3.17 -7.17
CA ILE A 81 4.62 -4.12 -8.14
C ILE A 81 3.12 -3.87 -8.28
N HIS A 82 2.42 -3.62 -7.18
CA HIS A 82 0.98 -3.31 -7.19
C HIS A 82 0.68 -2.05 -8.01
N HIS A 83 1.32 -0.92 -7.69
CA HIS A 83 1.15 0.34 -8.45
C HIS A 83 1.56 0.18 -9.92
N SER A 84 2.69 -0.50 -10.19
CA SER A 84 3.15 -0.73 -11.57
C SER A 84 2.14 -1.56 -12.37
N HIS A 85 1.55 -2.59 -11.77
CA HIS A 85 0.53 -3.39 -12.43
C HIS A 85 -0.73 -2.56 -12.70
N GLU A 86 -1.12 -1.72 -11.75
CA GLU A 86 -2.25 -0.82 -11.92
C GLU A 86 -2.04 0.14 -13.10
N GLU A 87 -0.93 0.86 -13.14
CA GLU A 87 -0.65 1.85 -14.18
C GLU A 87 -0.38 1.24 -15.56
N LEU A 88 0.28 0.08 -15.63
CA LEU A 88 0.65 -0.55 -16.90
C LEU A 88 -0.47 -1.41 -17.49
N VAL A 89 -1.41 -1.91 -16.67
CA VAL A 89 -2.40 -2.91 -17.09
C VAL A 89 -3.81 -2.53 -16.70
N LEU A 90 -4.08 -2.34 -15.40
CA LEU A 90 -5.46 -2.19 -14.92
C LEU A 90 -6.08 -0.85 -15.34
N PHE A 91 -5.42 0.26 -15.06
CA PHE A 91 -5.92 1.60 -15.30
C PHE A 91 -6.18 1.85 -16.80
N PRO A 92 -5.27 1.51 -17.73
CA PRO A 92 -5.58 1.59 -19.16
C PRO A 92 -6.82 0.79 -19.55
N ARG A 93 -6.99 -0.42 -18.98
CA ARG A 93 -8.16 -1.24 -19.27
C ARG A 93 -9.45 -0.64 -18.72
N LEU A 94 -9.41 -0.01 -17.55
CA LEU A 94 -10.55 0.69 -16.98
C LEU A 94 -10.94 1.91 -17.80
N GLU A 95 -9.98 2.67 -18.31
CA GLU A 95 -10.21 3.80 -19.24
C GLU A 95 -10.88 3.34 -20.54
N GLU A 96 -10.40 2.24 -21.14
CA GLU A 96 -11.03 1.65 -22.33
C GLU A 96 -12.50 1.26 -22.07
N LEU A 97 -12.76 0.58 -20.95
CA LEU A 97 -14.11 0.18 -20.56
C LEU A 97 -15.01 1.39 -20.29
N ALA A 98 -14.48 2.42 -19.63
CA ALA A 98 -15.21 3.66 -19.37
C ALA A 98 -15.57 4.40 -20.66
N LYS A 99 -14.65 4.40 -21.64
CA LYS A 99 -14.87 4.94 -22.98
C LYS A 99 -15.93 4.17 -23.75
N GLU A 100 -15.86 2.83 -23.75
CA GLU A 100 -16.89 1.96 -24.34
C GLU A 100 -18.28 2.23 -23.73
N ALA A 101 -18.32 2.44 -22.42
CA ALA A 101 -19.52 2.77 -21.65
C ALA A 101 -19.96 4.25 -21.76
N ARG A 102 -19.21 5.11 -22.46
CA ARG A 102 -19.47 6.55 -22.65
C ARG A 102 -19.62 7.32 -21.33
N VAL A 103 -18.75 7.04 -20.34
CA VAL A 103 -18.77 7.68 -19.02
C VAL A 103 -17.99 9.00 -19.04
N ALA A 104 -16.67 8.95 -18.93
CA ALA A 104 -15.75 10.07 -18.99
C ALA A 104 -14.34 9.53 -19.25
N GLU A 105 -13.46 10.35 -19.84
CA GLU A 105 -12.04 10.04 -19.99
C GLU A 105 -11.26 10.60 -18.80
N GLY A 106 -10.11 9.99 -18.47
CA GLY A 106 -9.24 10.45 -17.38
C GLY A 106 -9.79 10.15 -15.98
N LEU A 107 -10.57 9.06 -15.85
CA LEU A 107 -11.09 8.59 -14.56
C LEU A 107 -9.97 8.11 -13.64
N MET A 108 -8.86 7.64 -14.19
CA MET A 108 -7.73 7.09 -13.47
C MET A 108 -6.58 8.08 -13.26
N ASP A 109 -6.60 9.25 -13.91
CA ASP A 109 -5.56 10.28 -13.76
C ASP A 109 -5.30 10.65 -12.29
N PRO A 110 -6.33 10.85 -11.43
CA PRO A 110 -6.09 11.15 -10.02
C PRO A 110 -5.39 10.01 -9.25
N ASN A 111 -5.59 8.75 -9.66
CA ASN A 111 -4.92 7.61 -9.06
C ASN A 111 -3.44 7.56 -9.46
N VAL A 112 -3.14 7.83 -10.73
CA VAL A 112 -1.77 7.96 -11.23
C VAL A 112 -1.03 9.09 -10.50
N ASP A 113 -1.66 10.26 -10.37
CA ASP A 113 -1.07 11.39 -9.64
C ASP A 113 -0.77 11.04 -8.17
N GLN A 114 -1.63 10.26 -7.52
CA GLN A 114 -1.41 9.79 -6.15
C GLN A 114 -0.24 8.80 -6.06
N HIS A 115 -0.12 7.86 -7.02
CA HIS A 115 1.02 6.96 -7.07
C HIS A 115 2.33 7.73 -7.26
N HIS A 116 2.36 8.68 -8.19
CA HIS A 116 3.55 9.48 -8.48
C HIS A 116 3.94 10.39 -7.32
N LEU A 117 2.98 10.80 -6.48
CA LEU A 117 3.27 11.51 -5.23
C LEU A 117 3.89 10.60 -4.17
N PHE A 118 3.51 9.32 -4.13
CA PHE A 118 3.97 8.36 -3.13
C PHE A 118 5.32 7.73 -3.49
N GLU A 119 5.51 7.38 -4.76
CA GLU A 119 6.63 6.59 -5.28
C GLU A 119 8.02 7.14 -4.91
N PRO A 120 8.29 8.45 -4.94
CA PRO A 120 9.62 8.97 -4.60
C PRO A 120 10.04 8.62 -3.17
N LYS A 121 9.12 8.72 -2.20
CA LYS A 121 9.40 8.37 -0.80
C LYS A 121 9.44 6.87 -0.56
N LEU A 122 8.70 6.09 -1.33
CA LEU A 122 8.84 4.64 -1.35
C LEU A 122 10.24 4.23 -1.82
N ALA A 123 10.73 4.83 -2.91
CA ALA A 123 12.05 4.57 -3.46
C ALA A 123 13.18 4.97 -2.50
N GLU A 124 13.08 6.15 -1.85
CA GLU A 124 14.01 6.56 -0.80
C GLU A 124 14.04 5.56 0.36
N THR A 125 12.87 5.08 0.81
CA THR A 125 12.76 4.07 1.87
C THR A 125 13.41 2.75 1.47
N ALA A 126 13.14 2.27 0.26
CA ALA A 126 13.72 1.02 -0.24
C ALA A 126 15.26 1.11 -0.37
N ALA A 127 15.78 2.26 -0.81
CA ALA A 127 17.22 2.52 -0.90
C ALA A 127 17.87 2.51 0.50
N TYR A 128 17.29 3.22 1.47
CA TYR A 128 17.77 3.24 2.85
C TYR A 128 17.85 1.83 3.46
N VAL A 129 16.80 1.04 3.29
CA VAL A 129 16.77 -0.36 3.75
C VAL A 129 17.87 -1.19 3.08
N GLN A 130 18.06 -1.03 1.77
CA GLN A 130 19.13 -1.73 1.05
C GLN A 130 20.53 -1.34 1.54
N GLU A 131 20.77 -0.06 1.83
CA GLU A 131 22.04 0.39 2.38
C GLU A 131 22.35 -0.23 3.75
N ILE A 132 21.35 -0.38 4.63
CA ILE A 132 21.52 -1.06 5.91
C ILE A 132 21.83 -2.54 5.70
N MET A 133 21.09 -3.21 4.81
CA MET A 133 21.33 -4.62 4.48
C MET A 133 22.73 -4.85 3.89
N ASP A 134 23.25 -3.88 3.12
CA ASP A 134 24.59 -3.90 2.55
C ASP A 134 25.70 -3.51 3.55
N GLY A 135 25.34 -3.12 4.79
CA GLY A 135 26.28 -2.63 5.80
C GLY A 135 26.88 -1.25 5.48
N LYS A 136 26.25 -0.48 4.58
CA LYS A 136 26.64 0.88 4.18
C LYS A 136 26.02 1.97 5.05
N ASN A 137 24.97 1.62 5.80
CA ASN A 137 24.27 2.51 6.71
C ASN A 137 23.84 1.75 7.99
N HIS A 138 23.31 2.47 8.97
CA HIS A 138 22.82 1.92 10.23
C HIS A 138 21.35 2.23 10.40
N PHE A 139 20.63 1.32 11.06
CA PHE A 139 19.22 1.54 11.37
C PHE A 139 19.08 2.62 12.44
N ASP A 140 18.42 3.70 12.05
CA ASP A 140 17.87 4.74 12.90
C ASP A 140 16.34 4.75 12.73
N SER A 141 15.62 4.75 13.84
CA SER A 141 14.17 4.50 13.92
C SER A 141 13.34 5.77 14.04
#